data_AF-A0A3N5PXB9-F1
#
_entry.id   AF-A0A3N5PXB9-F1
#
_cell.length_a   1.000
_cell.length_b   1.000
_cell.length_c   1.000
_cell.angle_alpha   90.00
_cell.angle_beta   90.00
_cell.angle_gamma   90.00
#
_symmetry.space_group_name_H-M   'P 1'
#
loop_
_entity.id
_entity.type
_entity.pdbx_description
1 polymer ?
#
loop_
_entity_poly.entity_id
_entity_poly.type
_entity_poly.pdbx_seq_one_letter_code
_entity_poly.pdbx_strand_id
1 'polypeptide(L)' 'DIDGRPVQVEQIPATVCLHCGEAVFSRDTTERVRRMVHGEAKPIKSIQMDVFAYR' A
#
# COMPACT_ATOMS: atom_id res chain seq x y z
N ASP A 1 6.33 1.46 -7.32
CA ASP A 1 5.85 2.82 -7.68
C ASP A 1 4.66 2.68 -8.62
N ILE A 2 3.85 3.73 -8.80
CA ILE A 2 2.76 3.76 -9.78
C ILE A 2 2.99 5.01 -10.63
N ASP A 3 3.22 4.85 -11.93
CA ASP A 3 3.55 5.95 -12.86
C ASP A 3 4.70 6.86 -12.38
N GLY A 4 5.76 6.27 -11.81
CA GLY A 4 6.88 7.04 -11.26
C GLY A 4 6.55 7.85 -10.01
N ARG A 5 5.36 7.67 -9.42
CA ARG A 5 4.96 8.28 -8.16
C ARG A 5 5.02 7.26 -7.02
N PRO A 6 5.70 7.59 -5.90
CA PRO A 6 5.65 6.74 -4.72
C PRO A 6 4.23 6.80 -4.11
N VAL A 7 3.70 5.63 -3.72
CA VAL A 7 2.38 5.51 -3.09
C VAL A 7 2.54 4.72 -1.79
N GLN A 8 2.00 5.27 -0.71
CA GLN A 8 1.90 4.59 0.57
C GLN A 8 0.43 4.31 0.86
N VAL A 9 0.13 3.06 1.23
CA VAL A 9 -1.21 2.67 1.65
C VAL A 9 -1.11 2.15 3.08
N GLU A 10 -1.89 2.76 3.96
CA GLU A 10 -1.86 2.49 5.40
C GLU A 10 -3.10 1.72 5.82
N GLN A 11 -3.08 1.18 7.05
CA GLN A 11 -4.21 0.47 7.65
C GLN A 11 -4.68 -0.73 6.80
N ILE A 12 -3.73 -1.45 6.18
CA ILE A 12 -4.02 -2.68 5.44
C ILE A 12 -4.27 -3.81 6.43
N PRO A 13 -5.48 -4.41 6.48
CA PRO A 13 -5.75 -5.52 7.37
C PRO A 13 -4.95 -6.75 6.93
N ALA A 14 -4.27 -7.39 7.88
CA ALA A 14 -3.49 -8.61 7.67
C ALA A 14 -3.84 -9.64 8.75
N THR A 15 -3.78 -10.92 8.37
CA THR A 15 -3.73 -12.03 9.32
C THR A 15 -2.28 -12.42 9.50
N VAL A 16 -1.81 -12.43 10.75
CA VAL A 16 -0.43 -12.85 11.05
C VAL A 16 -0.43 -14.34 11.36
N CYS A 17 0.43 -15.10 10.69
CA CYS A 17 0.62 -16.51 10.99
C CYS A 17 1.21 -16.66 12.40
N LEU A 18 0.52 -17.39 13.28
CA LEU A 18 0.99 -17.62 14.65
C LEU A 18 2.25 -18.48 14.73
N HIS A 19 2.61 -19.19 13.65
CA HIS A 19 3.77 -20.08 13.63
C HIS A 19 5.05 -19.38 13.14
N CYS A 20 4.99 -18.64 12.03
CA CYS A 20 6.16 -18.00 11.42
C CYS A 20 6.16 -16.47 11.50
N GLY A 21 5.04 -15.84 11.92
CA GLY A 21 4.92 -14.38 11.98
C GLY A 21 4.68 -13.69 10.63
N GLU A 22 4.54 -14.46 9.54
CA GLU A 22 4.32 -13.89 8.22
C GLU A 22 2.92 -13.28 8.09
N ALA A 23 2.85 -12.10 7.46
CA ALA A 23 1.60 -11.41 7.18
C ALA A 23 0.94 -11.98 5.93
N VAL A 24 -0.31 -12.40 6.07
CA VAL A 24 -1.15 -12.93 4.99
C VAL A 24 -2.31 -11.98 4.75
N PHE A 25 -2.59 -11.69 3.49
CA PHE A 25 -3.64 -10.77 3.07
C PHE A 25 -4.75 -11.52 2.35
N SER A 26 -6.00 -11.15 2.63
CA SER A 26 -7.14 -11.74 1.93
C SER A 26 -7.22 -11.24 0.49
N ARG A 27 -7.90 -12.00 -0.38
CA ARG A 27 -8.18 -11.56 -1.76
C ARG A 27 -8.91 -10.21 -1.81
N ASP A 28 -9.90 -10.02 -0.94
CA ASP A 28 -10.66 -8.76 -0.89
C ASP A 28 -9.76 -7.58 -0.52
N THR A 29 -8.89 -7.76 0.47
CA THR A 29 -7.88 -6.77 0.87
C THR A 29 -6.99 -6.37 -0.31
N THR A 30 -6.44 -7.35 -1.02
CA THR A 30 -5.55 -7.12 -2.16
C THR A 30 -6.27 -6.40 -3.30
N GLU A 31 -7.50 -6.80 -3.64
CA GLU A 31 -8.31 -6.13 -4.68
C GLU A 31 -8.69 -4.70 -4.28
N ARG A 32 -8.94 -4.45 -2.99
CA ARG A 32 -9.20 -3.10 -2.50
C ARG A 32 -7.97 -2.21 -2.67
N VAL A 33 -6.78 -2.70 -2.33
CA VAL A 33 -5.51 -1.97 -2.57
C VAL A 33 -5.30 -1.71 -4.06
N ARG A 34 -5.48 -2.72 -4.91
CA ARG A 34 -5.35 -2.58 -6.37
C ARG A 34 -6.24 -1.46 -6.93
N ARG A 35 -7.50 -1.42 -6.53
CA ARG A 35 -8.46 -0.38 -6.93
C ARG A 35 -8.05 1.01 -6.42
N MET A 36 -7.58 1.10 -5.17
CA MET A 36 -7.14 2.37 -4.59
C MET A 36 -5.96 2.97 -5.36
N VAL A 37 -4.95 2.18 -5.68
CA VAL A 37 -3.72 2.69 -6.32
C VAL A 37 -3.88 2.94 -7.83
N HIS A 38 -4.79 2.23 -8.51
CA HIS A 38 -5.00 2.35 -9.96
C HIS A 38 -6.18 3.26 -10.38
N GLY A 39 -6.68 4.11 -9.47
CA GLY A 39 -7.53 5.25 -9.87
C GLY A 39 -8.99 5.22 -9.42
N GLU A 40 -9.43 4.23 -8.63
CA GLU A 40 -10.80 4.23 -8.10
C GLU A 40 -10.95 4.97 -6.77
N ALA A 41 -9.84 5.39 -6.13
CA ALA A 41 -9.88 6.11 -4.85
C ALA A 41 -9.24 7.50 -4.93
N LYS A 42 -9.89 8.49 -4.33
CA LYS A 42 -9.27 9.79 -4.05
C LYS A 42 -8.34 9.66 -2.84
N PRO A 43 -7.04 10.02 -2.96
CA PRO A 43 -6.13 10.04 -1.82
C PRO A 43 -6.67 10.94 -0.70
N ILE A 44 -6.67 10.43 0.53
CA ILE A 44 -7.08 11.21 1.71
C ILE A 44 -6.02 12.24 2.08
N LYS A 45 -4.75 11.93 1.80
CA LYS A 45 -3.60 12.80 2.04
C LYS A 45 -2.62 12.68 0.88
N SER A 46 -2.08 13.80 0.45
CA SER A 46 -0.95 13.87 -0.48
C SER A 46 0.14 14.70 0.18
N ILE A 47 1.38 14.21 0.16
CA ILE A 47 2.54 14.87 0.74
C ILE A 47 3.59 14.97 -0.36
N GLN A 48 4.05 16.18 -0.65
CA GLN A 48 5.24 16.36 -1.48
C GLN A 48 6.45 16.05 -0.60
N MET A 49 7.24 15.05 -0.99
CA MET A 49 8.42 14.62 -0.25
C MET A 49 9.62 14.63 -1.19
N ASP A 50 10.71 15.29 -0.76
CA ASP A 50 11.97 15.26 -1.49
C ASP A 50 12.52 13.83 -1.44
N VAL A 51 12.65 13.20 -2.62
CA VAL A 51 13.22 11.87 -2.73
C VAL A 51 14.74 12.01 -2.68
N PHE A 52 15.32 11.88 -1.48
CA PHE A 52 16.77 11.77 -1.36
C PHE A 52 17.19 10.37 -1.83
N ALA A 53 17.91 10.30 -2.94
CA ALA A 53 18.47 9.04 -3.42
C ALA A 53 19.45 8.48 -2.38
N TYR A 54 19.18 7.28 -1.87
CA TYR A 54 20.13 6.54 -1.05
C TYR A 54 21.29 6.09 -1.97
N ARG A 55 22.53 6.47 -1.62
CA ARG A 55 23.75 6.00 -2.30
C ARG A 55 24.34 4.82 -1.56
#